data_AF-A0A822VIZ0-F1
#
_entry.id   AF-A0A822VIZ0-F1
#
_cell.length_a   1.000
_cell.length_b   1.000
_cell.length_c   1.000
_cell.angle_alpha   90.00
_cell.angle_beta   90.00
_cell.angle_gamma   90.00
#
_symmetry.space_group_name_H-M   'P 1'
#
loop_
_entity.id
_entity.type
_entity.pdbx_description
1 polymer ?
#
loop_
_entity_poly.entity_id
_entity_poly.type
_entity_poly.pdbx_seq_one_letter_code
_entity_poly.pdbx_strand_id
1 'polypeptide(L)'
;MSTQYRCIWKKLAIALLIFVTAFSAIPSQASTGKKIKKFPSTSHIELRTDVSNIPGTLPFDGQNRQLSLGELDSLNRPTYAHIQLRDQDEPTLTRETLTYNPVGWFNYKVPYNGKKTWLMNRGHLVGYQFSGLNNEARNLVTMTAYLNTGALSGANDSNPEGMLYYENRLDSWLALHPNYWLDYKVTPVYQDDELVPRQVILQYVGIDSEGQALQIRLGGEKEVVDNYGITTVTLENVSPLAEINYETGMSPTIR
;
A
#
# COMPACT_ATOMS: atom_id res chain seq x y z
N MET A 1 38.56 -86.90 24.94
CA MET A 1 37.24 -86.30 24.64
C MET A 1 37.34 -85.62 23.28
N SER A 2 36.93 -86.33 22.23
CA SER A 2 36.64 -85.78 20.92
C SER A 2 35.22 -85.22 20.93
N THR A 3 34.94 -84.19 20.11
CA THR A 3 33.85 -84.17 19.11
C THR A 3 33.88 -82.82 18.39
N GLN A 4 34.08 -82.87 17.07
CA GLN A 4 33.88 -81.78 16.12
C GLN A 4 32.39 -81.44 16.00
N TYR A 5 32.06 -80.16 15.81
CA TYR A 5 30.88 -79.78 15.01
C TYR A 5 31.27 -78.70 13.98
N ARG A 6 31.00 -79.05 12.71
CA ARG A 6 31.08 -78.23 11.49
C ARG A 6 29.93 -77.23 11.44
N CYS A 7 30.14 -76.06 10.83
CA CYS A 7 29.16 -75.40 9.95
C CYS A 7 29.84 -74.23 9.21
N ILE A 8 30.25 -74.42 7.95
CA ILE A 8 29.54 -74.06 6.70
C ILE A 8 29.46 -72.53 6.45
N TRP A 9 30.39 -72.11 5.60
CA TRP A 9 30.42 -71.01 4.62
C TRP A 9 29.13 -70.21 4.40
N LYS A 10 29.27 -68.87 4.27
CA LYS A 10 28.60 -68.08 3.23
C LYS A 10 29.35 -66.77 2.96
N LYS A 11 29.84 -66.65 1.72
CA LYS A 11 30.38 -65.43 1.13
C LYS A 11 29.27 -64.36 1.10
N LEU A 12 29.49 -63.19 1.66
CA LEU A 12 28.62 -62.03 1.41
C LEU A 12 28.90 -61.52 0.00
N ALA A 13 27.95 -61.73 -0.90
CA ALA A 13 27.86 -60.97 -2.14
C ALA A 13 27.10 -59.66 -1.81
N ILE A 14 27.79 -58.53 -1.95
CA ILE A 14 27.20 -57.19 -1.83
C ILE A 14 26.43 -56.95 -3.14
N ALA A 15 25.09 -56.99 -3.07
CA ALA A 15 24.24 -56.52 -4.15
C ALA A 15 24.15 -54.99 -4.07
N LEU A 16 24.81 -54.30 -5.00
CA LEU A 16 24.69 -52.86 -5.17
C LEU A 16 23.32 -52.56 -5.83
N LEU A 17 22.31 -52.23 -5.02
CA LEU A 17 21.04 -51.71 -5.52
C LEU A 17 21.25 -50.25 -5.94
N ILE A 18 21.36 -50.00 -7.25
CA ILE A 18 21.28 -48.66 -7.81
C ILE A 18 19.81 -48.25 -7.80
N PHE A 19 19.40 -47.46 -6.80
CA PHE A 19 18.13 -46.74 -6.84
C PHE A 19 18.25 -45.63 -7.90
N VAL A 20 17.82 -45.92 -9.13
CA VAL A 20 17.52 -44.86 -10.10
C VAL A 20 16.22 -44.21 -9.65
N THR A 21 16.32 -43.17 -8.82
CA THR A 21 15.20 -42.28 -8.57
C THR A 21 14.91 -41.54 -9.87
N ALA A 22 13.86 -41.96 -10.58
CA ALA A 22 13.29 -41.17 -11.65
C ALA A 22 12.86 -39.82 -11.04
N PHE A 23 13.61 -38.76 -11.35
CA PHE A 23 13.21 -37.40 -11.09
C PHE A 23 11.99 -37.13 -11.97
N SER A 24 10.80 -37.37 -11.43
CA SER A 24 9.57 -36.83 -11.99
C SER A 24 9.72 -35.32 -11.91
N ALA A 25 10.04 -34.67 -13.02
CA ALA A 25 10.00 -33.22 -13.11
C ALA A 25 8.57 -32.81 -12.73
N ILE A 26 8.41 -32.25 -11.53
CA ILE A 26 7.17 -31.61 -11.13
C ILE A 26 6.96 -30.52 -12.17
N PRO A 27 5.87 -30.57 -12.96
CA PRO A 27 5.59 -29.47 -13.88
C PRO A 27 5.44 -28.24 -13.01
N SER A 28 6.38 -27.30 -13.16
CA SER A 28 6.26 -25.96 -12.59
C SER A 28 4.91 -25.44 -13.06
N GLN A 29 3.97 -25.26 -12.12
CA GLN A 29 2.77 -24.48 -12.40
C GLN A 29 3.28 -23.09 -12.77
N ALA A 30 3.30 -22.79 -14.07
CA ALA A 30 3.41 -21.44 -14.53
C ALA A 30 2.28 -20.67 -13.87
N SER A 31 2.61 -19.81 -12.90
CA SER A 31 1.63 -18.90 -12.32
C SER A 31 1.01 -18.17 -13.49
N THR A 32 -0.30 -18.25 -13.66
CA THR A 32 -1.04 -17.41 -14.59
C THR A 32 -0.87 -15.97 -14.11
N GLY A 33 0.23 -15.33 -14.55
CA GLY A 33 0.66 -14.05 -14.04
C GLY A 33 -0.45 -13.03 -14.21
N LYS A 34 -0.93 -12.45 -13.10
CA LYS A 34 -1.83 -11.30 -13.11
C LYS A 34 -1.20 -10.26 -14.04
N LYS A 35 -1.90 -9.83 -15.09
CA LYS A 35 -1.39 -8.78 -15.98
C LYS A 35 -1.20 -7.51 -15.16
N ILE A 36 0.05 -7.15 -14.89
CA ILE A 36 0.41 -5.92 -14.18
C ILE A 36 0.06 -4.72 -15.07
N LYS A 37 -0.78 -3.81 -14.57
CA LYS A 37 -1.03 -2.52 -15.23
C LYS A 37 0.25 -1.70 -15.12
N LYS A 38 0.78 -1.22 -16.24
CA LYS A 38 1.97 -0.37 -16.28
C LYS A 38 1.58 1.08 -16.54
N PHE A 39 2.27 2.01 -15.90
CA PHE A 39 2.10 3.44 -16.12
C PHE A 39 3.37 4.01 -16.74
N PRO A 40 3.33 4.59 -17.95
CA PRO A 40 4.52 5.11 -18.62
C PRO A 40 5.26 6.22 -17.86
N SER A 41 4.55 6.95 -16.99
CA SER A 41 5.14 8.01 -16.15
C SER A 41 5.88 7.47 -14.92
N THR A 42 5.66 6.21 -14.55
CA THR A 42 6.24 5.61 -13.36
C THR A 42 7.69 5.16 -13.62
N SER A 43 8.61 5.69 -12.84
CA SER A 43 10.04 5.35 -12.89
C SER A 43 10.70 5.57 -11.51
N HIS A 44 11.99 5.24 -11.38
CA HIS A 44 12.76 5.60 -10.19
C HIS A 44 14.20 5.99 -10.56
N ILE A 45 14.91 6.63 -9.61
CA ILE A 45 16.34 6.93 -9.68
C ILE A 45 17.02 6.37 -8.43
N GLU A 46 18.12 5.64 -8.62
CA GLU A 46 19.00 5.20 -7.54
C GLU A 46 19.74 6.39 -6.92
N LEU A 47 19.58 6.61 -5.61
CA LEU A 47 20.20 7.72 -4.89
C LEU A 47 21.53 7.34 -4.24
N ARG A 48 21.81 6.04 -4.10
CA ARG A 48 23.01 5.49 -3.44
C ARG A 48 23.24 6.08 -2.04
N THR A 49 22.12 6.36 -1.37
CA THR A 49 22.08 6.81 0.01
C THR A 49 21.42 5.70 0.81
N ASP A 50 22.10 5.22 1.83
CA ASP A 50 21.52 4.26 2.76
C ASP A 50 20.33 4.90 3.47
N VAL A 51 19.16 4.24 3.41
CA VAL A 51 17.89 4.75 3.92
C VAL A 51 17.94 5.01 5.43
N SER A 52 18.83 4.36 6.18
CA SER A 52 19.02 4.63 7.61
C SER A 52 19.51 6.07 7.90
N ASN A 53 20.06 6.76 6.90
CA ASN A 53 20.48 8.16 6.99
C ASN A 53 19.40 9.15 6.52
N ILE A 54 18.25 8.67 6.05
CA ILE A 54 17.16 9.50 5.56
C ILE A 54 16.17 9.73 6.69
N PRO A 55 15.96 10.98 7.13
CA PRO A 55 14.96 11.27 8.16
C PRO A 55 13.54 11.07 7.62
N GLY A 56 12.64 10.60 8.47
CA GLY A 56 11.21 10.51 8.16
C GLY A 56 10.72 9.22 7.52
N THR A 57 11.61 8.25 7.23
CA THR A 57 11.24 6.88 6.85
C THR A 57 11.08 5.99 8.09
N LEU A 58 10.44 4.83 7.93
CA LEU A 58 10.50 3.77 8.95
C LEU A 58 11.92 3.16 8.98
N PRO A 59 12.40 2.69 10.14
CA PRO A 59 13.66 1.96 10.22
C PRO A 59 13.64 0.76 9.28
N PHE A 60 14.63 0.64 8.40
CA PHE A 60 14.69 -0.46 7.46
C PHE A 60 15.25 -1.73 8.12
N ASP A 61 14.45 -2.79 8.19
CA ASP A 61 14.87 -4.10 8.73
C ASP A 61 15.12 -5.15 7.63
N GLY A 62 14.74 -4.85 6.38
CA GLY A 62 14.91 -5.71 5.20
C GLY A 62 14.15 -7.03 5.24
N GLN A 63 13.26 -7.25 6.21
CA GLN A 63 12.65 -8.55 6.47
C GLN A 63 11.13 -8.48 6.55
N ASN A 64 10.61 -7.54 7.35
CA ASN A 64 9.21 -7.53 7.73
C ASN A 64 8.49 -6.32 7.14
N ARG A 65 7.25 -6.54 6.71
CA ARG A 65 6.30 -5.45 6.52
C ARG A 65 6.10 -4.72 7.85
N GLN A 66 6.21 -3.40 7.81
CA GLN A 66 5.98 -2.52 8.96
C GLN A 66 4.79 -1.61 8.69
N LEU A 67 3.94 -1.43 9.69
CA LEU A 67 2.82 -0.50 9.66
C LEU A 67 2.75 0.25 10.99
N SER A 68 2.98 1.55 10.95
CA SER A 68 2.85 2.46 12.07
C SER A 68 1.65 3.38 11.85
N LEU A 69 0.75 3.41 12.82
CA LEU A 69 -0.40 4.31 12.83
C LEU A 69 -0.20 5.31 13.96
N GLY A 70 -0.38 6.59 13.66
CA GLY A 70 -0.40 7.60 14.71
C GLY A 70 -1.60 7.43 15.62
N GLU A 71 -1.43 7.75 16.90
CA GLU A 71 -2.56 7.80 17.82
C GLU A 71 -3.58 8.84 17.35
N LEU A 72 -4.85 8.60 17.68
CA LEU A 72 -5.87 9.61 17.48
C LEU A 72 -5.56 10.81 18.37
N ASP A 73 -5.75 12.03 17.85
CA ASP A 73 -5.53 13.24 18.65
C ASP A 73 -6.68 13.49 19.65
N SER A 74 -6.63 14.63 20.37
CA SER A 74 -7.64 14.98 21.38
C SER A 74 -9.06 15.16 20.84
N LEU A 75 -9.22 15.32 19.52
CA LEU A 75 -10.51 15.39 18.83
C LEU A 75 -10.91 14.05 18.20
N ASN A 76 -10.16 12.97 18.49
CA ASN A 76 -10.27 11.65 17.89
C ASN A 76 -9.98 11.63 16.39
N ARG A 77 -9.13 12.55 15.89
CA ARG A 77 -8.73 12.62 14.49
C ARG A 77 -7.50 11.74 14.24
N PRO A 78 -7.44 10.98 13.13
CA PRO A 78 -6.23 10.31 12.69
C PRO A 78 -5.10 11.29 12.41
N THR A 79 -3.87 10.92 12.78
CA THR A 79 -2.70 11.80 12.69
C THR A 79 -1.72 11.40 11.59
N TYR A 80 -1.50 10.10 11.36
CA TYR A 80 -0.80 9.58 10.17
C TYR A 80 -1.00 8.06 10.03
N ALA A 81 -0.74 7.54 8.83
CA ALA A 81 -0.46 6.13 8.61
C ALA A 81 0.83 5.98 7.79
N HIS A 82 1.74 5.12 8.23
CA HIS A 82 3.08 4.95 7.65
C HIS A 82 3.36 3.47 7.47
N ILE A 83 3.66 3.04 6.25
CA ILE A 83 3.90 1.65 5.90
C ILE A 83 5.23 1.48 5.18
N GLN A 84 5.90 0.36 5.44
CA GLN A 84 7.05 -0.11 4.68
C GLN A 84 6.78 -1.55 4.25
N LEU A 85 6.71 -1.82 2.94
CA LEU A 85 6.26 -3.12 2.41
C LEU A 85 6.85 -3.43 1.02
N ARG A 86 6.80 -4.72 0.63
CA ARG A 86 7.01 -5.20 -0.75
C ARG A 86 5.67 -5.62 -1.37
N ASP A 87 5.69 -5.90 -2.67
CA ASP A 87 4.56 -6.48 -3.42
C ASP A 87 3.99 -7.75 -2.76
N GLN A 88 4.85 -8.67 -2.32
CA GLN A 88 4.40 -9.92 -1.69
C GLN A 88 3.71 -9.72 -0.32
N ASP A 89 3.86 -8.55 0.29
CA ASP A 89 3.30 -8.24 1.61
C ASP A 89 1.89 -7.61 1.51
N GLU A 90 1.39 -7.37 0.30
CA GLU A 90 0.02 -6.92 0.04
C GLU A 90 -1.04 -7.95 0.51
N PRO A 91 -2.22 -7.50 0.96
CA PRO A 91 -3.24 -8.39 1.49
C PRO A 91 -3.84 -9.28 0.39
N THR A 92 -4.00 -10.55 0.71
CA THR A 92 -4.64 -11.55 -0.18
C THR A 92 -6.14 -11.69 0.08
N LEU A 93 -6.63 -11.16 1.21
CA LEU A 93 -8.03 -11.20 1.56
C LEU A 93 -8.81 -10.12 0.81
N THR A 94 -10.08 -10.40 0.54
CA THR A 94 -10.98 -9.42 -0.05
C THR A 94 -11.32 -8.34 0.97
N ARG A 95 -11.26 -7.08 0.54
CA ARG A 95 -11.69 -5.92 1.34
C ARG A 95 -13.13 -6.06 1.81
N GLU A 96 -13.36 -5.73 3.07
CA GLU A 96 -14.70 -5.70 3.65
C GLU A 96 -15.37 -4.34 3.43
N THR A 97 -16.69 -4.30 3.62
CA THR A 97 -17.41 -3.02 3.63
C THR A 97 -16.99 -2.20 4.85
N LEU A 98 -16.61 -0.95 4.62
CA LEU A 98 -16.31 -0.01 5.70
C LEU A 98 -17.61 0.43 6.38
N THR A 99 -17.66 0.30 7.71
CA THR A 99 -18.79 0.65 8.58
C THR A 99 -18.43 1.72 9.61
N TYR A 100 -17.14 1.89 9.95
CA TYR A 100 -16.67 2.93 10.86
C TYR A 100 -16.87 4.32 10.24
N ASN A 101 -17.47 5.23 11.01
CA ASN A 101 -17.63 6.62 10.61
C ASN A 101 -16.53 7.45 11.28
N PRO A 102 -15.60 8.02 10.51
CA PRO A 102 -14.59 8.91 11.09
C PRO A 102 -15.23 10.20 11.61
N VAL A 103 -14.44 10.97 12.35
CA VAL A 103 -14.85 12.30 12.80
C VAL A 103 -15.20 13.21 11.61
N GLY A 104 -16.17 14.10 11.83
CA GLY A 104 -16.74 14.93 10.76
C GLY A 104 -17.55 14.15 9.71
N TRP A 105 -17.92 12.90 9.95
CA TRP A 105 -18.66 12.10 8.95
C TRP A 105 -20.10 12.57 8.76
N PHE A 106 -20.33 13.31 7.66
CA PHE A 106 -21.65 13.59 7.09
C PHE A 106 -21.61 13.30 5.59
N ASN A 107 -22.54 12.49 5.08
CA ASN A 107 -22.53 12.09 3.68
C ASN A 107 -23.87 12.38 2.98
N TYR A 108 -23.77 12.98 1.80
CA TYR A 108 -24.90 13.42 0.99
C TYR A 108 -24.94 12.65 -0.32
N LYS A 109 -26.15 12.29 -0.78
CA LYS A 109 -26.37 11.89 -2.16
C LYS A 109 -26.69 13.12 -3.00
N VAL A 110 -25.80 13.46 -3.91
CA VAL A 110 -25.90 14.66 -4.77
C VAL A 110 -26.18 14.25 -6.22
N PRO A 111 -26.91 15.07 -6.99
CA PRO A 111 -27.15 14.81 -8.41
C PRO A 111 -25.86 15.02 -9.23
N TYR A 112 -25.54 14.08 -10.10
CA TYR A 112 -24.43 14.17 -11.06
C TYR A 112 -24.76 13.33 -12.30
N ASN A 113 -24.70 13.94 -13.49
CA ASN A 113 -25.01 13.30 -14.78
C ASN A 113 -26.33 12.49 -14.79
N GLY A 114 -27.39 13.09 -14.25
CA GLY A 114 -28.74 12.48 -14.20
C GLY A 114 -28.88 11.31 -13.21
N LYS A 115 -27.86 11.03 -12.38
CA LYS A 115 -27.89 10.02 -11.31
C LYS A 115 -27.54 10.64 -9.97
N LYS A 116 -27.71 9.89 -8.88
CA LYS A 116 -27.24 10.29 -7.54
C LYS A 116 -25.91 9.61 -7.23
N THR A 117 -24.94 10.37 -6.75
CA THR A 117 -23.63 9.89 -6.27
C THR A 117 -23.40 10.34 -4.84
N TRP A 118 -22.54 9.64 -4.09
CA TRP A 118 -22.16 10.04 -2.74
C TRP A 118 -21.06 11.09 -2.79
N LEU A 119 -21.18 12.14 -1.98
CA LEU A 119 -20.19 13.21 -1.91
C LEU A 119 -18.92 12.76 -1.18
N MET A 120 -19.08 12.04 -0.07
CA MET A 120 -17.98 11.63 0.81
C MET A 120 -17.71 10.12 0.73
N ASN A 121 -16.48 9.74 1.01
CA ASN A 121 -16.02 8.38 1.24
C ASN A 121 -15.36 8.28 2.62
N ARG A 122 -15.45 7.10 3.23
CA ARG A 122 -14.58 6.71 4.35
C ARG A 122 -13.21 6.45 3.72
N GLY A 123 -12.40 7.48 3.62
CA GLY A 123 -11.13 7.47 2.89
C GLY A 123 -10.04 6.88 3.75
N HIS A 124 -9.28 5.94 3.19
CA HIS A 124 -8.10 5.42 3.85
C HIS A 124 -6.96 6.44 3.80
N LEU A 125 -6.14 6.53 4.86
CA LEU A 125 -4.85 7.22 4.75
C LEU A 125 -3.91 6.36 3.89
N VAL A 126 -3.56 5.15 4.34
CA VAL A 126 -2.89 4.14 3.51
C VAL A 126 -3.93 3.16 2.97
N GLY A 127 -4.11 3.14 1.65
CA GLY A 127 -5.09 2.32 0.94
C GLY A 127 -5.08 0.84 1.33
N TYR A 128 -6.24 0.19 1.21
CA TYR A 128 -6.42 -1.22 1.58
C TYR A 128 -5.40 -2.14 0.90
N GLN A 129 -5.07 -1.90 -0.38
CA GLN A 129 -4.12 -2.73 -1.14
C GLN A 129 -2.72 -2.77 -0.52
N PHE A 130 -2.36 -1.81 0.34
CA PHE A 130 -1.10 -1.83 1.08
C PHE A 130 -1.32 -2.21 2.55
N SER A 131 -2.32 -1.59 3.20
CA SER A 131 -2.52 -1.72 4.65
C SER A 131 -3.26 -2.99 5.06
N GLY A 132 -4.14 -3.52 4.22
CA GLY A 132 -5.09 -4.57 4.57
C GLY A 132 -6.13 -4.16 5.63
N LEU A 133 -6.18 -2.87 6.00
CA LEU A 133 -7.04 -2.39 7.09
C LEU A 133 -8.45 -2.08 6.58
N ASN A 134 -9.47 -2.58 7.28
CA ASN A 134 -10.86 -2.22 7.02
C ASN A 134 -11.29 -1.04 7.91
N ASN A 135 -11.81 -1.31 9.11
CA ASN A 135 -12.45 -0.33 10.00
C ASN A 135 -11.51 0.21 11.10
N GLU A 136 -10.24 0.40 10.77
CA GLU A 136 -9.24 0.96 11.70
C GLU A 136 -9.38 2.48 11.76
N ALA A 137 -9.79 3.00 12.92
CA ALA A 137 -10.05 4.42 13.14
C ALA A 137 -8.84 5.29 12.79
N ARG A 138 -7.63 4.87 13.13
CA ARG A 138 -6.39 5.61 12.88
C ARG A 138 -5.99 5.66 11.40
N ASN A 139 -6.69 4.93 10.52
CA ASN A 139 -6.42 4.90 9.08
C ASN A 139 -7.64 5.36 8.25
N LEU A 140 -8.67 5.95 8.86
CA LEU A 140 -9.88 6.40 8.16
C LEU A 140 -10.21 7.86 8.46
N VAL A 141 -10.32 8.69 7.43
CA VAL A 141 -10.77 10.09 7.53
C VAL A 141 -11.96 10.35 6.59
N THR A 142 -12.71 11.42 6.86
CA THR A 142 -13.75 11.90 5.94
C THR A 142 -13.09 12.55 4.72
N MET A 143 -13.20 11.91 3.55
CA MET A 143 -12.67 12.43 2.29
C MET A 143 -13.77 12.62 1.27
N THR A 144 -13.64 13.60 0.37
CA THR A 144 -14.51 13.64 -0.82
C THR A 144 -14.25 12.43 -1.71
N ALA A 145 -15.26 12.01 -2.49
CA ALA A 145 -15.06 11.02 -3.54
C ALA A 145 -14.01 11.49 -4.57
N TYR A 146 -13.94 12.79 -4.81
CA TYR A 146 -12.97 13.40 -5.72
C TYR A 146 -11.53 13.21 -5.24
N LEU A 147 -11.23 13.51 -3.97
CA LEU A 147 -9.93 13.25 -3.36
C LEU A 147 -9.64 11.73 -3.30
N ASN A 148 -10.60 10.92 -2.85
CA ASN A 148 -10.35 9.50 -2.62
C ASN A 148 -10.10 8.74 -3.92
N THR A 149 -11.02 8.84 -4.90
CA THR A 149 -10.98 8.01 -6.11
C THR A 149 -10.73 8.80 -7.40
N GLY A 150 -10.42 10.10 -7.31
CA GLY A 150 -10.17 10.95 -8.47
C GLY A 150 -11.43 11.27 -9.29
N ALA A 151 -12.62 10.90 -8.82
CA ALA A 151 -13.86 11.01 -9.57
C ALA A 151 -15.03 11.47 -8.69
N LEU A 152 -16.00 12.14 -9.31
CA LEU A 152 -17.27 12.51 -8.65
C LEU A 152 -18.23 11.31 -8.50
N SER A 153 -17.99 10.24 -9.28
CA SER A 153 -18.70 8.98 -9.22
C SER A 153 -17.79 7.87 -9.74
N GLY A 154 -17.76 6.73 -9.05
CA GLY A 154 -16.89 5.61 -9.41
C GLY A 154 -15.43 5.90 -9.06
N ALA A 155 -14.53 5.65 -10.01
CA ALA A 155 -13.08 5.81 -9.84
C ALA A 155 -12.41 6.27 -11.13
N ASN A 156 -11.38 7.11 -11.01
CA ASN A 156 -10.57 7.61 -12.10
C ASN A 156 -9.11 7.74 -11.66
N ASP A 157 -8.30 6.73 -11.97
CA ASP A 157 -6.88 6.70 -11.64
C ASP A 157 -5.99 7.49 -12.63
N SER A 158 -6.60 8.27 -13.52
CA SER A 158 -5.90 9.21 -14.40
C SER A 158 -5.96 10.65 -13.89
N ASN A 159 -6.71 10.93 -12.82
CA ASN A 159 -6.81 12.27 -12.23
C ASN A 159 -5.78 12.47 -11.10
N PRO A 160 -4.75 13.32 -11.26
CA PRO A 160 -3.73 13.56 -10.24
C PRO A 160 -4.24 14.37 -9.02
N GLU A 161 -5.50 14.81 -9.01
CA GLU A 161 -6.12 15.37 -7.80
C GLU A 161 -6.59 14.29 -6.82
N GLY A 162 -6.60 13.02 -7.21
CA GLY A 162 -7.08 11.91 -6.39
C GLY A 162 -5.98 10.97 -5.89
N MET A 163 -6.12 10.45 -4.68
CA MET A 163 -5.18 9.50 -4.06
C MET A 163 -5.00 8.24 -4.91
N LEU A 164 -6.08 7.72 -5.50
CA LEU A 164 -6.06 6.54 -6.36
C LEU A 164 -5.06 6.64 -7.52
N TYR A 165 -4.80 7.84 -8.05
CA TYR A 165 -3.77 8.05 -9.07
C TYR A 165 -2.40 7.60 -8.59
N TYR A 166 -2.03 8.00 -7.38
CA TYR A 166 -0.71 7.75 -6.79
C TYR A 166 -0.63 6.32 -6.28
N GLU A 167 -1.64 5.85 -5.54
CA GLU A 167 -1.64 4.50 -4.98
C GLU A 167 -1.58 3.41 -6.07
N ASN A 168 -2.33 3.54 -7.17
CA ASN A 168 -2.24 2.57 -8.27
C ASN A 168 -0.87 2.57 -8.97
N ARG A 169 -0.17 3.70 -8.99
CA ARG A 169 1.16 3.79 -9.59
C ARG A 169 2.26 3.27 -8.68
N LEU A 170 2.11 3.45 -7.36
CA LEU A 170 2.98 2.86 -6.34
C LEU A 170 2.82 1.32 -6.31
N ASP A 171 1.59 0.81 -6.38
CA ASP A 171 1.28 -0.62 -6.53
C ASP A 171 1.92 -1.19 -7.80
N SER A 172 1.73 -0.53 -8.94
CA SER A 172 2.39 -0.90 -10.19
C SER A 172 3.92 -0.91 -10.08
N TRP A 173 4.49 0.06 -9.36
CA TRP A 173 5.94 0.12 -9.14
C TRP A 173 6.43 -1.04 -8.28
N LEU A 174 5.75 -1.38 -7.18
CA LEU A 174 6.06 -2.56 -6.36
C LEU A 174 5.98 -3.85 -7.17
N ALA A 175 4.91 -4.04 -7.93
CA ALA A 175 4.71 -5.23 -8.75
C ALA A 175 5.79 -5.42 -9.85
N LEU A 176 6.36 -4.33 -10.35
CA LEU A 176 7.46 -4.36 -11.32
C LEU A 176 8.83 -4.57 -10.67
N HIS A 177 8.95 -4.38 -9.36
CA HIS A 177 10.19 -4.49 -8.60
C HIS A 177 9.95 -5.31 -7.31
N PRO A 178 9.67 -6.62 -7.41
CA PRO A 178 9.20 -7.44 -6.29
C PRO A 178 10.20 -7.57 -5.12
N ASN A 179 11.47 -7.25 -5.34
CA ASN A 179 12.52 -7.26 -4.31
C ASN A 179 12.75 -5.88 -3.67
N TYR A 180 12.10 -4.83 -4.17
CA TYR A 180 12.18 -3.49 -3.62
C TYR A 180 11.05 -3.25 -2.62
N TRP A 181 11.33 -2.34 -1.70
CA TRP A 181 10.39 -1.88 -0.70
C TRP A 181 9.87 -0.50 -1.08
N LEU A 182 8.63 -0.24 -0.69
CA LEU A 182 8.04 1.08 -0.65
C LEU A 182 7.96 1.51 0.81
N ASP A 183 8.53 2.67 1.13
CA ASP A 183 8.23 3.41 2.35
C ASP A 183 7.24 4.52 2.00
N TYR A 184 6.02 4.45 2.56
CA TYR A 184 4.90 5.31 2.21
C TYR A 184 4.19 5.82 3.46
N LYS A 185 4.11 7.14 3.60
CA LYS A 185 3.44 7.82 4.70
C LYS A 185 2.35 8.73 4.19
N VAL A 186 1.21 8.71 4.87
CA VAL A 186 0.07 9.58 4.58
C VAL A 186 -0.31 10.34 5.83
N THR A 187 -0.36 11.67 5.71
CA THR A 187 -0.63 12.59 6.81
C THR A 187 -1.82 13.49 6.45
N PRO A 188 -2.96 13.38 7.16
CA PRO A 188 -4.05 14.35 7.02
C PRO A 188 -3.65 15.69 7.64
N VAL A 189 -4.04 16.80 7.01
CA VAL A 189 -3.75 18.16 7.48
C VAL A 189 -5.06 18.83 7.87
N TYR A 190 -5.20 19.14 9.15
CA TYR A 190 -6.33 19.88 9.70
C TYR A 190 -5.92 21.32 9.96
N GLN A 191 -6.89 22.24 9.90
CA GLN A 191 -6.72 23.59 10.41
C GLN A 191 -7.40 23.68 11.78
N ASP A 192 -6.67 24.10 12.81
CA ASP A 192 -7.20 24.25 14.18
C ASP A 192 -7.98 23.00 14.66
N ASP A 193 -9.21 23.21 15.14
CA ASP A 193 -10.11 22.17 15.66
C ASP A 193 -10.99 21.53 14.57
N GLU A 194 -10.68 21.74 13.28
CA GLU A 194 -11.47 21.16 12.19
C GLU A 194 -11.48 19.63 12.22
N LEU A 195 -12.66 19.03 12.09
CA LEU A 195 -12.83 17.57 12.14
C LEU A 195 -12.50 16.88 10.80
N VAL A 196 -12.60 17.60 9.69
CA VAL A 196 -12.28 17.08 8.35
C VAL A 196 -10.97 17.68 7.88
N PRO A 197 -10.01 16.88 7.38
CA PRO A 197 -8.74 17.44 6.92
C PRO A 197 -8.96 18.28 5.66
N ARG A 198 -8.28 19.43 5.58
CA ARG A 198 -8.24 20.29 4.39
C ARG A 198 -7.45 19.64 3.26
N GLN A 199 -6.38 18.95 3.62
CA GLN A 199 -5.46 18.32 2.69
C GLN A 199 -5.03 16.94 3.20
N VAL A 200 -4.49 16.13 2.29
CA VAL A 200 -3.75 14.91 2.62
C VAL A 200 -2.39 14.98 1.94
N ILE A 201 -1.34 14.74 2.73
CA ILE A 201 0.05 14.71 2.25
C ILE A 201 0.47 13.25 2.09
N LEU A 202 0.89 12.89 0.89
CA LEU A 202 1.47 11.60 0.54
C LEU A 202 2.98 11.77 0.46
N GLN A 203 3.75 10.97 1.19
CA GLN A 203 5.21 10.93 1.13
C GLN A 203 5.65 9.52 0.78
N TYR A 204 6.52 9.36 -0.22
CA TYR A 204 6.99 8.05 -0.63
C TYR A 204 8.44 8.06 -1.12
N VAL A 205 9.12 6.96 -0.85
CA VAL A 205 10.45 6.64 -1.35
C VAL A 205 10.58 5.12 -1.52
N GLY A 206 11.32 4.68 -2.52
CA GLY A 206 11.64 3.26 -2.70
C GLY A 206 12.92 2.91 -1.95
N ILE A 207 13.09 1.63 -1.62
CA ILE A 207 14.32 1.10 -1.02
C ILE A 207 14.66 -0.18 -1.77
N ASP A 208 15.89 -0.30 -2.26
CA ASP A 208 16.35 -1.54 -2.89
C ASP A 208 16.67 -2.63 -1.86
N SER A 209 17.09 -3.81 -2.35
CA SER A 209 17.44 -4.95 -1.51
C SER A 209 18.67 -4.73 -0.62
N GLU A 210 19.45 -3.69 -0.89
CA GLU A 210 20.68 -3.33 -0.19
C GLU A 210 20.46 -2.15 0.77
N GLY A 211 19.21 -1.72 0.95
CA GLY A 211 18.85 -0.61 1.83
C GLY A 211 19.14 0.76 1.22
N GLN A 212 19.41 0.86 -0.08
CA GLN A 212 19.66 2.14 -0.74
C GLN A 212 18.34 2.76 -1.22
N ALA A 213 18.22 4.06 -1.01
CA ALA A 213 17.03 4.81 -1.36
C ALA A 213 16.89 5.00 -2.89
N LEU A 214 15.63 4.93 -3.34
CA LEU A 214 15.21 5.11 -4.71
C LEU A 214 14.18 6.25 -4.76
N GLN A 215 14.50 7.35 -5.45
CA GLN A 215 13.52 8.40 -5.70
C GLN A 215 12.50 7.88 -6.70
N ILE A 216 11.26 7.67 -6.28
CA ILE A 216 10.15 7.27 -7.16
C ILE A 216 9.55 8.51 -7.84
N ARG A 217 9.25 8.38 -9.13
CA ARG A 217 8.57 9.40 -9.96
C ARG A 217 7.31 8.82 -10.55
N LEU A 218 6.16 9.43 -10.30
CA LEU A 218 4.84 8.96 -10.73
C LEU A 218 4.21 9.86 -11.80
N GLY A 219 4.64 11.11 -11.90
CA GLY A 219 4.05 12.15 -12.74
C GLY A 219 2.91 12.91 -12.05
N GLY A 220 2.11 13.65 -12.83
CA GLY A 220 0.93 14.37 -12.32
C GLY A 220 1.22 15.76 -11.75
N GLU A 221 2.43 16.29 -11.97
CA GLU A 221 2.84 17.70 -11.73
C GLU A 221 2.80 18.20 -10.28
N LYS A 222 2.34 17.39 -9.31
CA LYS A 222 2.28 17.74 -7.87
C LYS A 222 3.44 17.20 -7.04
N GLU A 223 4.37 16.45 -7.64
CA GLU A 223 5.50 15.84 -6.95
C GLU A 223 6.54 16.92 -6.57
N VAL A 224 6.82 17.03 -5.28
CA VAL A 224 7.91 17.84 -4.73
C VAL A 224 8.92 16.89 -4.08
N VAL A 225 10.18 16.98 -4.47
CA VAL A 225 11.23 16.07 -4.02
C VAL A 225 12.17 16.83 -3.10
N ASP A 226 12.45 16.28 -1.92
CA ASP A 226 13.40 16.88 -0.99
C ASP A 226 14.86 16.49 -1.28
N ASN A 227 15.79 16.98 -0.46
CA ASN A 227 17.23 16.72 -0.63
C ASN A 227 17.63 15.27 -0.35
N TYR A 228 16.75 14.45 0.23
CA TYR A 228 16.95 13.03 0.48
C TYR A 228 16.28 12.15 -0.59
N GLY A 229 15.59 12.76 -1.55
CA GLY A 229 14.86 12.07 -2.61
C GLY A 229 13.51 11.49 -2.18
N ILE A 230 12.99 11.91 -1.02
CA ILE A 230 11.59 11.62 -0.64
C ILE A 230 10.71 12.49 -1.52
N THR A 231 9.77 11.84 -2.21
CA THR A 231 8.75 12.55 -2.97
C THR A 231 7.54 12.82 -2.09
N THR A 232 7.07 14.07 -2.09
CA THR A 232 5.88 14.54 -1.37
C THR A 232 4.84 15.08 -2.36
N VAL A 233 3.59 14.73 -2.14
CA VAL A 233 2.43 15.24 -2.90
C VAL A 233 1.39 15.74 -1.89
N THR A 234 0.88 16.95 -2.09
CA THR A 234 -0.23 17.51 -1.30
C THR A 234 -1.49 17.51 -2.13
N LEU A 235 -2.56 16.88 -1.62
CA LEU A 235 -3.85 16.78 -2.29
C LEU A 235 -4.93 17.51 -1.48
N GLU A 236 -5.77 18.26 -2.18
CA GLU A 236 -6.86 19.04 -1.57
C GLU A 236 -8.10 18.16 -1.33
N ASN A 237 -8.66 18.21 -0.13
CA ASN A 237 -9.91 17.51 0.20
C ASN A 237 -11.14 18.32 -0.22
N VAL A 238 -11.26 18.57 -1.52
CA VAL A 238 -12.31 19.40 -2.11
C VAL A 238 -13.24 18.60 -3.01
N SER A 239 -14.40 19.17 -3.35
CA SER A 239 -15.31 18.61 -4.34
C SER A 239 -15.88 19.72 -5.23
N PRO A 240 -15.87 19.55 -6.56
CA PRO A 240 -16.62 20.40 -7.48
C PRO A 240 -18.14 20.48 -7.19
N LEU A 241 -18.71 19.50 -6.49
CA LEU A 241 -20.16 19.38 -6.26
C LEU A 241 -20.66 20.03 -4.97
N ALA A 242 -19.77 20.45 -4.08
CA ALA A 242 -20.20 21.03 -2.80
C ALA A 242 -19.08 21.83 -2.13
N GLU A 243 -19.49 22.79 -1.32
CA GLU A 243 -18.61 23.37 -0.31
C GLU A 243 -18.62 22.50 0.96
N ILE A 244 -17.46 22.39 1.60
CA ILE A 244 -17.28 21.58 2.80
C ILE A 244 -17.04 22.53 3.95
N ASN A 245 -17.85 22.41 5.00
CA ASN A 245 -17.54 22.98 6.30
C ASN A 245 -16.59 21.99 6.98
N TYR A 246 -15.30 22.30 7.05
CA TYR A 246 -14.29 21.38 7.58
C TYR A 246 -14.34 21.26 9.11
N GLU A 247 -14.90 22.26 9.79
CA GLU A 247 -15.13 22.24 11.24
C GLU A 247 -16.08 21.11 11.65
N THR A 248 -17.15 20.92 10.88
CA THR A 248 -18.22 19.97 11.22
C THR A 248 -18.28 18.76 10.29
N GLY A 249 -17.74 18.89 9.08
CA GLY A 249 -17.89 17.96 7.95
C GLY A 249 -19.21 18.04 7.19
N MET A 250 -20.09 18.97 7.55
CA MET A 250 -21.32 19.23 6.81
C MET A 250 -21.04 19.93 5.48
N SER A 251 -21.94 19.78 4.51
CA SER A 251 -21.91 20.54 3.25
C SER A 251 -23.10 21.49 3.20
N PRO A 252 -22.92 22.78 3.59
CA PRO A 252 -24.02 23.73 3.66
C PRO A 252 -24.57 24.10 2.27
N THR A 253 -23.74 23.97 1.22
CA THR A 253 -24.11 24.27 -0.16
C THR A 253 -23.76 23.09 -1.06
N ILE A 254 -24.79 22.46 -1.63
CA ILE A 254 -24.65 21.52 -2.75
C ILE A 254 -24.80 22.32 -4.04
N ARG A 255 -23.85 22.16 -4.96
CA ARG A 255 -23.78 22.87 -6.24
C ARG A 255 -24.47 22.09 -7.36
#